data_AF-A0AAV3R4P6-F1
#
_entry.id   AF-A0AAV3R4P6-F1
#
_cell.length_a   1.000
_cell.length_b   1.000
_cell.length_c   1.000
_cell.angle_alpha   90.00
_cell.angle_beta   90.00
_cell.angle_gamma   90.00
#
_symmetry.space_group_name_H-M   'P 1'
#
loop_
_entity.id
_entity.type
_entity.pdbx_description
1 polymer ?
#
loop_
_entity_poly.entity_id
_entity_poly.type
_entity_poly.pdbx_seq_one_letter_code
_entity_poly.pdbx_strand_id
1 'polypeptide(L)'
;MMFAPLNQSLDVKIETKTKDNVFVQLICSIQYRIVKLNADDAFYELQNPKEQIQAYVFDVVRAHVPRMTLDALFEQKGDVAQAVLEELEKVMGAYGYNIEQILVVDIIPDPSVRKAMNEINAAQLQLASVYKGEAEKILQIKKAEAEAESKYLGGVGVARQRQAITDGLRENILNFSHKVEGTSAKEVMDLIMITQYFDTIKDLGNSSKNTTIFIPHGPGHVRDIGDQIRNGLMEASSAQIGNNDQVDILHLD
;
A
#
# COMPACT_ATOMS: atom_id res chain seq x y z
N MET A 1 -47.42 25.18 -41.75
CA MET A 1 -47.22 23.75 -41.97
C MET A 1 -46.03 23.34 -41.11
N MET A 2 -46.22 22.42 -40.16
CA MET A 2 -45.24 22.05 -39.13
C MET A 2 -43.90 21.62 -39.75
N PHE A 3 -42.81 22.25 -39.31
CA PHE A 3 -41.46 21.76 -39.55
C PHE A 3 -41.29 20.43 -38.81
N ALA A 4 -41.37 19.31 -39.54
CA ALA A 4 -40.91 18.03 -39.01
C ALA A 4 -39.40 18.16 -38.68
N PRO A 5 -38.94 17.62 -37.54
CA PRO A 5 -37.55 17.77 -37.12
C PRO A 5 -36.62 17.18 -38.20
N LEU A 6 -35.57 17.93 -38.55
CA LEU A 6 -34.62 17.56 -39.62
C LEU A 6 -33.82 16.29 -39.33
N ASN A 7 -33.84 15.79 -38.09
CA ASN A 7 -33.03 14.67 -37.64
C ASN A 7 -33.95 13.56 -37.13
N GLN A 8 -33.80 12.36 -37.70
CA GLN A 8 -34.53 11.17 -37.32
C GLN A 8 -33.59 10.20 -36.59
N SER A 9 -34.11 9.54 -35.56
CA SER A 9 -33.41 8.46 -34.87
C SER A 9 -34.12 7.14 -35.11
N LEU A 10 -33.34 6.08 -35.29
CA LEU A 10 -33.83 4.71 -35.42
C LEU A 10 -33.05 3.82 -34.45
N ASP A 11 -33.79 3.21 -33.53
CA ASP A 11 -33.23 2.22 -32.61
C ASP A 11 -33.39 0.83 -33.21
N VAL A 12 -32.29 0.10 -33.27
CA VAL A 12 -32.19 -1.24 -33.83
C VAL A 12 -31.73 -2.19 -32.73
N LYS A 13 -32.53 -3.25 -32.51
CA LYS A 13 -32.21 -4.31 -31.55
C LYS A 13 -31.71 -5.52 -32.31
N ILE A 14 -30.51 -5.98 -31.97
CA ILE A 14 -29.77 -6.98 -32.72
C ILE A 14 -29.37 -8.09 -31.77
N GLU A 15 -29.80 -9.32 -32.05
CA GLU A 15 -29.29 -10.48 -31.35
C GLU A 15 -28.11 -11.05 -32.12
N THR A 16 -26.99 -11.22 -31.42
CA THR A 16 -25.75 -11.75 -31.97
C THR A 16 -25.01 -12.59 -30.93
N LYS A 17 -24.01 -13.32 -31.40
CA LYS A 17 -23.20 -14.22 -30.59
C LYS A 17 -21.75 -13.75 -30.63
N THR A 18 -21.12 -13.64 -29.46
CA THR A 18 -19.71 -13.25 -29.33
C THR A 18 -18.78 -14.44 -29.59
N LYS A 19 -17.47 -14.18 -29.67
CA LYS A 19 -16.43 -15.20 -29.81
C LYS A 19 -16.48 -16.25 -28.69
N ASP A 20 -16.87 -15.86 -27.49
CA ASP A 20 -16.97 -16.72 -26.31
C ASP A 20 -18.25 -17.55 -26.26
N ASN A 21 -19.00 -17.58 -27.37
CA ASN A 21 -20.28 -18.25 -27.49
C ASN A 21 -21.39 -17.71 -26.58
N VAL A 22 -21.31 -16.45 -26.16
CA VAL A 22 -22.36 -15.79 -25.38
C VAL A 22 -23.34 -15.09 -26.33
N PHE A 23 -24.64 -15.32 -26.13
CA PHE A 23 -25.69 -14.56 -26.80
C PHE A 23 -25.86 -13.20 -26.11
N VAL A 24 -25.88 -12.15 -26.93
CA VAL A 24 -26.05 -10.77 -26.50
C VAL A 24 -27.07 -10.05 -27.37
N GLN A 25 -27.88 -9.21 -26.74
CA GLN A 25 -28.76 -8.28 -27.41
C GLN A 25 -28.13 -6.89 -27.40
N LEU A 26 -27.76 -6.42 -28.58
CA LEU A 26 -27.12 -5.13 -28.80
C LEU A 26 -28.19 -4.13 -29.27
N ILE A 27 -28.24 -2.97 -28.62
CA ILE A 27 -29.15 -1.87 -28.97
C ILE A 27 -28.33 -0.76 -29.59
N CYS A 28 -28.50 -0.53 -30.89
CA CYS A 28 -27.90 0.59 -31.62
C CYS A 28 -28.93 1.69 -31.83
N SER A 29 -28.52 2.95 -31.65
CA SER A 29 -29.29 4.12 -32.09
C SER A 29 -28.57 4.80 -33.25
N ILE A 30 -29.29 4.99 -34.34
CA ILE A 30 -28.77 5.53 -35.60
C ILE A 30 -29.48 6.84 -35.85
N GLN A 31 -28.72 7.93 -35.94
CA GLN A 31 -29.22 9.26 -36.26
C GLN A 31 -28.93 9.54 -37.72
N TYR A 32 -29.97 9.85 -38.49
CA TYR A 32 -29.85 10.15 -39.91
C TYR A 32 -30.75 11.31 -40.32
N ARG A 33 -30.39 11.95 -41.43
CA ARG A 33 -31.17 13.01 -42.06
C ARG A 33 -31.23 12.82 -43.57
N ILE A 34 -32.29 13.33 -44.19
CA ILE A 34 -32.44 13.34 -45.64
C ILE A 34 -31.77 14.59 -46.19
N VAL A 35 -30.92 14.44 -47.20
CA VAL A 35 -30.27 15.57 -47.87
C VAL A 35 -31.29 16.21 -48.81
N LYS A 36 -31.62 17.49 -48.58
CA LYS A 36 -32.67 18.23 -49.30
C LYS A 36 -32.46 18.31 -50.82
N LEU A 37 -31.23 18.13 -51.30
CA LEU A 37 -30.91 18.20 -52.73
C LEU A 37 -31.46 17.00 -53.53
N ASN A 38 -31.63 15.85 -52.87
CA ASN A 38 -32.09 14.59 -53.46
C ASN A 38 -33.40 14.12 -52.81
N ALA A 39 -34.20 15.05 -52.29
CA ALA A 39 -35.42 14.72 -51.55
C ALA A 39 -36.47 14.02 -52.43
N ASP A 40 -36.49 14.34 -53.74
CA ASP A 40 -37.37 13.70 -54.70
C ASP A 40 -36.89 12.27 -55.02
N ASP A 41 -35.59 12.07 -55.29
CA ASP A 41 -35.01 10.74 -55.57
C ASP A 41 -35.11 9.78 -54.36
N ALA A 42 -34.81 10.28 -53.15
CA ALA A 42 -34.88 9.48 -51.92
C ALA A 42 -36.32 9.01 -51.59
N PHE A 43 -37.34 9.73 -52.05
CA PHE A 43 -38.75 9.37 -51.83
C PHE A 43 -39.24 8.30 -52.82
N TYR A 44 -38.66 8.21 -54.02
CA TYR A 44 -39.09 7.27 -55.06
C TYR A 44 -38.22 6.00 -55.17
N GLU A 45 -36.95 6.05 -54.79
CA GLU A 45 -36.03 4.91 -54.97
C GLU A 45 -36.11 3.87 -53.85
N LEU A 46 -36.56 4.22 -52.65
CA LEU A 46 -36.52 3.34 -51.49
C LEU A 46 -37.88 3.23 -50.81
N GLN A 47 -38.55 2.07 -50.97
CA GLN A 47 -39.87 1.85 -50.37
C GLN A 47 -39.87 1.85 -48.84
N ASN A 48 -38.76 1.45 -48.19
CA ASN A 48 -38.64 1.46 -46.73
C ASN A 48 -37.19 1.70 -46.24
N PRO A 49 -36.77 2.95 -46.01
CA PRO A 49 -35.41 3.27 -45.56
C PRO A 49 -35.05 2.66 -44.21
N LYS A 50 -36.02 2.51 -43.31
CA LYS A 50 -35.78 1.98 -41.96
C LYS A 50 -35.41 0.50 -42.00
N GLU A 51 -36.12 -0.29 -42.80
CA GLU A 51 -35.82 -1.72 -42.98
C GLU A 51 -34.46 -1.91 -43.66
N GLN A 52 -34.14 -1.06 -44.64
CA GLN A 52 -32.86 -1.15 -45.33
C GLN A 52 -31.69 -0.83 -44.39
N ILE A 53 -31.80 0.24 -43.59
CA ILE A 53 -30.81 0.59 -42.57
C ILE A 53 -30.65 -0.56 -41.57
N GLN A 54 -31.76 -1.14 -41.10
CA GLN A 54 -31.73 -2.28 -40.17
C GLN A 54 -30.99 -3.49 -40.77
N ALA A 55 -31.24 -3.81 -42.04
CA ALA A 55 -30.60 -4.94 -42.71
C ALA A 55 -29.07 -4.77 -42.79
N TYR A 56 -28.59 -3.59 -43.18
CA TYR A 56 -27.15 -3.31 -43.24
C TYR A 56 -26.49 -3.33 -41.86
N VAL A 57 -27.16 -2.75 -40.86
CA VAL A 57 -26.65 -2.77 -39.48
C VAL A 57 -26.57 -4.20 -38.96
N PHE A 58 -27.57 -5.05 -39.25
CA PHE A 58 -27.52 -6.47 -38.89
C PHE A 58 -26.35 -7.19 -39.54
N ASP A 59 -26.07 -6.94 -40.81
CA ASP A 59 -24.97 -7.59 -41.54
C ASP A 59 -23.62 -7.22 -40.93
N VAL A 60 -23.36 -5.92 -40.72
CA VAL A 60 -22.09 -5.44 -40.15
C VAL A 60 -21.89 -5.93 -38.72
N VAL A 61 -22.91 -5.84 -37.86
CA VAL A 61 -22.82 -6.30 -36.47
C VAL A 61 -22.62 -7.81 -36.40
N ARG A 62 -23.25 -8.60 -37.28
CA ARG A 62 -23.03 -10.05 -37.35
C ARG A 62 -21.69 -10.43 -37.96
N ALA A 63 -21.07 -9.59 -38.76
CA ALA A 63 -19.72 -9.82 -39.27
C ALA A 63 -18.62 -9.49 -38.23
N HIS A 64 -18.82 -8.43 -37.44
CA HIS A 64 -17.82 -7.94 -36.49
C HIS A 64 -17.91 -8.56 -35.09
N VAL A 65 -19.10 -8.62 -34.48
CA VAL A 65 -19.25 -9.03 -33.08
C VAL A 65 -18.77 -10.47 -32.78
N PRO A 66 -18.99 -11.47 -33.65
CA PRO A 66 -18.50 -12.84 -33.39
C PRO A 66 -16.98 -12.98 -33.36
N ARG A 67 -16.22 -11.98 -33.82
CA ARG A 67 -14.75 -11.98 -33.77
C ARG A 67 -14.20 -11.46 -32.45
N MET A 68 -15.05 -10.84 -31.63
CA MET A 68 -14.68 -10.17 -30.37
C MET A 68 -15.20 -10.97 -29.16
N THR A 69 -14.46 -10.96 -28.07
CA THR A 69 -14.92 -11.51 -26.79
C THR A 69 -15.99 -10.62 -26.17
N LEU A 70 -16.77 -11.13 -25.22
CA LEU A 70 -17.81 -10.35 -24.55
C LEU A 70 -17.22 -9.10 -23.87
N ASP A 71 -16.11 -9.27 -23.16
CA ASP A 71 -15.44 -8.16 -22.48
C ASP A 71 -14.89 -7.13 -23.47
N ALA A 72 -14.29 -7.58 -24.58
CA ALA A 72 -13.79 -6.69 -25.62
C ALA A 72 -14.92 -5.93 -26.32
N LEU A 73 -16.09 -6.55 -26.48
CA LEU A 73 -17.28 -5.87 -27.02
C LEU A 73 -17.75 -4.72 -26.12
N PHE A 74 -17.67 -4.89 -24.79
CA PHE A 74 -17.98 -3.81 -23.84
C PHE A 74 -16.93 -2.69 -23.84
N GLU A 75 -15.65 -3.05 -23.95
CA GLU A 75 -14.54 -2.10 -23.98
C GLU A 75 -14.50 -1.30 -25.30
N GLN A 76 -14.68 -1.99 -26.43
CA GLN A 76 -14.55 -1.46 -27.79
C GLN A 76 -15.91 -1.20 -28.47
N LYS A 77 -16.90 -0.74 -27.71
CA LYS A 77 -18.23 -0.39 -28.26
C LYS A 77 -18.19 0.70 -29.34
N GLY A 78 -17.19 1.59 -29.25
CA GLY A 78 -16.96 2.66 -30.23
C GLY A 78 -16.52 2.12 -31.59
N ASP A 79 -15.67 1.09 -31.60
CA ASP A 79 -15.14 0.49 -32.82
C ASP A 79 -16.25 -0.18 -33.64
N VAL A 80 -17.19 -0.85 -32.94
CA VAL A 80 -18.38 -1.42 -33.59
C VAL A 80 -19.27 -0.31 -34.16
N ALA A 81 -19.50 0.77 -33.42
CA ALA A 81 -20.28 1.90 -33.92
C ALA A 81 -19.65 2.55 -35.15
N GLN A 82 -18.33 2.71 -35.16
CA GLN A 82 -17.58 3.26 -36.28
C GLN A 82 -17.63 2.35 -37.50
N ALA A 83 -17.45 1.04 -37.33
CA ALA A 83 -17.53 0.10 -38.45
C ALA A 83 -18.92 0.11 -39.11
N VAL A 84 -19.99 0.22 -38.30
CA VAL A 84 -21.37 0.36 -38.83
C VAL A 84 -21.56 1.70 -39.52
N LEU A 85 -20.97 2.79 -39.00
CA LEU A 85 -21.08 4.12 -39.60
C LEU A 85 -20.45 4.15 -40.99
N GLU A 86 -19.21 3.68 -41.12
CA GLU A 86 -18.46 3.68 -42.38
C GLU A 86 -19.16 2.89 -43.48
N GLU A 87 -19.78 1.76 -43.15
CA GLU A 87 -20.48 0.93 -44.14
C GLU A 87 -21.86 1.50 -44.49
N LEU A 88 -22.59 1.99 -43.50
CA LEU A 88 -23.90 2.58 -43.72
C LEU A 88 -23.81 3.88 -44.51
N GLU A 89 -22.78 4.70 -44.29
CA GLU A 89 -22.55 5.96 -45.01
C GLU A 89 -22.31 5.74 -46.52
N LYS A 90 -21.53 4.71 -46.90
CA LYS A 90 -21.27 4.37 -48.31
C LYS A 90 -22.55 4.00 -49.05
N VAL A 91 -23.40 3.19 -48.42
CA VAL A 91 -24.60 2.67 -49.08
C VAL A 91 -25.74 3.69 -49.02
N MET A 92 -26.01 4.26 -47.85
CA MET A 92 -27.12 5.19 -47.66
C MET A 92 -26.84 6.57 -48.27
N GLY A 93 -25.57 6.94 -48.42
CA GLY A 93 -25.16 8.15 -49.12
C GLY A 93 -25.58 8.16 -50.60
N ALA A 94 -25.57 7.00 -51.26
CA ALA A 94 -26.04 6.88 -52.65
C ALA A 94 -27.54 7.16 -52.79
N TYR A 95 -28.32 6.84 -51.76
CA TYR A 95 -29.78 7.06 -51.70
C TYR A 95 -30.19 8.42 -51.12
N GLY A 96 -29.24 9.35 -50.91
CA GLY A 96 -29.53 10.69 -50.39
C GLY A 96 -29.76 10.77 -48.88
N TYR A 97 -29.38 9.74 -48.12
CA TYR A 97 -29.43 9.74 -46.66
C TYR A 97 -28.04 10.02 -46.07
N ASN A 98 -27.96 11.00 -45.17
CA ASN A 98 -26.75 11.33 -44.44
C ASN A 98 -26.86 10.79 -43.00
N ILE A 99 -25.93 9.92 -42.61
CA ILE A 99 -25.84 9.37 -41.25
C ILE A 99 -25.05 10.36 -40.41
N GLU A 100 -25.66 10.91 -39.36
CA GLU A 100 -24.98 11.88 -38.47
C GLU A 100 -24.15 11.17 -37.41
N GLN A 101 -24.74 10.16 -36.75
CA GLN A 101 -24.08 9.44 -35.67
C GLN A 101 -24.69 8.06 -35.47
N ILE A 102 -23.85 7.09 -35.10
CA ILE A 102 -24.27 5.78 -34.62
C ILE A 102 -23.74 5.59 -33.20
N LEU A 103 -24.61 5.16 -32.28
CA LEU A 103 -24.26 4.87 -30.90
C LEU A 103 -24.72 3.48 -30.52
N VAL A 104 -23.82 2.69 -29.92
CA VAL A 104 -24.22 1.50 -29.18
C VAL A 104 -24.73 1.94 -27.81
N VAL A 105 -26.04 1.87 -27.61
CA VAL A 105 -26.74 2.33 -26.39
C VAL A 105 -26.55 1.35 -25.26
N ASP A 106 -26.78 0.06 -25.54
CA ASP A 106 -26.72 -0.98 -24.52
C ASP A 106 -26.33 -2.34 -25.13
N ILE A 107 -25.72 -3.18 -24.30
CA ILE A 107 -25.35 -4.56 -24.60
C ILE A 107 -25.87 -5.42 -23.46
N ILE A 108 -26.91 -6.19 -23.74
CA ILE A 108 -27.63 -6.99 -22.75
C ILE A 108 -27.24 -8.46 -22.95
N PRO A 109 -26.32 -9.02 -22.13
CA PRO A 109 -26.05 -10.44 -22.14
C PRO A 109 -27.15 -11.21 -21.41
N ASP A 110 -27.19 -12.52 -21.68
CA ASP A 110 -28.08 -13.45 -20.98
C ASP A 110 -27.98 -13.32 -19.45
N PRO A 111 -29.10 -13.38 -18.71
CA PRO A 111 -29.10 -13.24 -17.26
C PRO A 111 -28.18 -14.25 -16.54
N SER A 112 -28.07 -15.47 -17.08
CA SER A 112 -27.18 -16.51 -16.54
C SER A 112 -25.71 -16.12 -16.65
N VAL A 113 -25.30 -15.57 -17.79
CA VAL A 113 -23.92 -15.11 -18.02
C VAL A 113 -23.61 -13.89 -17.14
N ARG A 114 -24.54 -12.95 -17.05
CA ARG A 114 -24.41 -11.78 -16.18
C ARG A 114 -24.18 -12.17 -14.71
N LYS A 115 -24.93 -13.16 -14.23
CA LYS A 115 -24.76 -13.68 -12.87
C LYS A 115 -23.39 -14.33 -12.69
N ALA A 116 -22.98 -15.19 -13.63
CA ALA A 116 -21.68 -15.85 -13.59
C ALA A 116 -20.51 -14.85 -13.61
N MET A 117 -20.58 -13.81 -14.44
CA MET A 117 -19.56 -12.75 -14.48
C MET A 117 -19.47 -11.99 -13.15
N ASN A 118 -20.62 -11.65 -12.56
CA ASN A 118 -20.65 -10.98 -11.26
C ASN A 118 -20.07 -11.88 -10.15
N GLU A 119 -20.34 -13.18 -10.18
CA GLU A 119 -19.76 -14.16 -9.26
C GLU A 119 -18.23 -14.28 -9.44
N ILE A 120 -17.74 -14.34 -10.68
CA ILE A 120 -16.30 -14.39 -10.98
C ILE A 120 -15.60 -13.12 -10.50
N ASN A 121 -16.16 -11.94 -10.79
CA ASN A 121 -15.57 -10.68 -10.36
C ASN A 121 -15.56 -10.56 -8.83
N ALA A 122 -16.64 -10.97 -8.17
CA ALA A 122 -16.69 -11.03 -6.71
C ALA A 122 -15.63 -11.98 -6.13
N ALA A 123 -15.45 -13.16 -6.72
CA ALA A 123 -14.43 -14.12 -6.31
C ALA A 123 -13.00 -13.59 -6.53
N GLN A 124 -12.73 -12.94 -7.67
CA GLN A 124 -11.44 -12.30 -7.94
C GLN A 124 -11.14 -11.18 -6.96
N LEU A 125 -12.13 -10.33 -6.64
CA LEU A 125 -12.00 -9.27 -5.66
C LEU A 125 -11.74 -9.83 -4.25
N GLN A 126 -12.41 -10.94 -3.89
CA GLN A 126 -12.15 -11.64 -2.63
C GLN A 126 -10.73 -12.20 -2.57
N LEU A 127 -10.26 -12.89 -3.63
CA LEU A 127 -8.89 -13.40 -3.70
C LEU A 127 -7.87 -12.28 -3.58
N ALA A 128 -8.06 -11.16 -4.30
CA ALA A 128 -7.19 -10.00 -4.21
C ALA A 128 -7.16 -9.40 -2.79
N SER A 129 -8.29 -9.42 -2.09
CA SER A 129 -8.39 -8.96 -0.71
C SER A 129 -7.68 -9.90 0.27
N VAL A 130 -7.79 -11.22 0.08
CA VAL A 130 -7.07 -12.23 0.86
C VAL A 130 -5.56 -12.06 0.68
N TYR A 131 -5.08 -11.95 -0.56
CA TYR A 131 -3.65 -11.76 -0.82
C TYR A 131 -3.11 -10.47 -0.21
N LYS A 132 -3.87 -9.37 -0.25
CA LYS A 132 -3.49 -8.13 0.42
C LYS A 132 -3.41 -8.31 1.94
N GLY A 133 -4.40 -8.98 2.55
CA GLY A 133 -4.40 -9.25 3.99
C GLY A 133 -3.23 -10.15 4.42
N GLU A 134 -2.90 -11.18 3.63
CA GLU A 134 -1.73 -12.02 3.89
C GLU A 134 -0.42 -11.26 3.76
N ALA A 135 -0.28 -10.40 2.75
CA ALA A 135 0.89 -9.56 2.58
C ALA A 135 1.09 -8.59 3.76
N GLU A 136 0.02 -7.94 4.23
CA GLU A 136 0.07 -7.07 5.41
C GLU A 136 0.47 -7.83 6.68
N LYS A 137 -0.07 -9.04 6.88
CA LYS A 137 0.31 -9.91 8.00
C LYS A 137 1.80 -10.25 7.98
N ILE A 138 2.32 -10.65 6.83
CA ILE A 138 3.75 -10.98 6.67
C ILE A 138 4.61 -9.74 6.96
N LEU A 139 4.22 -8.58 6.42
CA LEU A 139 4.94 -7.33 6.65
C LEU A 139 4.98 -6.95 8.13
N GLN A 140 3.86 -7.09 8.84
CA GLN A 140 3.78 -6.79 10.26
C GLN A 140 4.65 -7.74 11.11
N ILE A 141 4.62 -9.05 10.81
CA ILE A 141 5.48 -10.03 11.49
C ILE A 141 6.95 -9.71 11.24
N LYS A 142 7.34 -9.46 10.00
CA LYS A 142 8.73 -9.13 9.64
C LYS A 142 9.21 -7.85 10.31
N LYS A 143 8.35 -6.85 10.44
CA LYS A 143 8.66 -5.62 11.18
C LYS A 143 8.86 -5.88 12.67
N ALA A 144 8.01 -6.70 13.29
CA ALA A 144 8.15 -7.08 14.69
C ALA A 144 9.42 -7.90 14.95
N GLU A 145 9.74 -8.87 14.07
CA GLU A 145 10.99 -9.63 14.11
C GLU A 145 12.21 -8.71 14.01
N ALA A 146 12.22 -7.78 13.03
CA ALA A 146 13.30 -6.83 12.86
C ALA A 146 13.48 -5.90 14.07
N GLU A 147 12.39 -5.46 14.70
CA GLU A 147 12.45 -4.63 15.91
C GLU A 147 12.99 -5.41 17.11
N ALA A 148 12.56 -6.66 17.29
CA ALA A 148 13.06 -7.54 18.34
C ALA A 148 14.55 -7.83 18.18
N GLU A 149 14.98 -8.17 16.96
CA GLU A 149 16.38 -8.44 16.64
C GLU A 149 17.26 -7.19 16.81
N SER A 150 16.76 -6.02 16.39
CA SER A 150 17.45 -4.74 16.61
C SER A 150 17.67 -4.45 18.10
N LYS A 151 16.64 -4.64 18.94
CA LYS A 151 16.75 -4.48 20.41
C LYS A 151 17.74 -5.47 21.01
N TYR A 152 17.71 -6.73 20.56
CA TYR A 152 18.64 -7.77 21.01
C TYR A 152 20.09 -7.40 20.67
N LEU A 153 20.36 -7.08 19.39
CA LEU A 153 21.69 -6.69 18.92
C LEU A 153 22.20 -5.42 19.63
N GLY A 154 21.31 -4.45 19.87
CA GLY A 154 21.61 -3.27 20.67
C GLY A 154 22.03 -3.63 22.10
N GLY A 155 21.28 -4.53 22.76
CA GLY A 155 21.61 -5.02 24.10
C GLY A 155 22.95 -5.76 24.16
N VAL A 156 23.22 -6.65 23.20
CA VAL A 156 24.51 -7.35 23.07
C VAL A 156 25.65 -6.36 22.82
N GLY A 157 25.42 -5.34 22.00
CA GLY A 157 26.37 -4.26 21.74
C GLY A 157 26.74 -3.51 23.03
N VAL A 158 25.75 -3.10 23.82
CA VAL A 158 25.97 -2.42 25.10
C VAL A 158 26.71 -3.32 26.09
N ALA A 159 26.35 -4.60 26.20
CA ALA A 159 27.02 -5.53 27.10
C ALA A 159 28.51 -5.72 26.71
N ARG A 160 28.78 -5.94 25.42
CA ARG A 160 30.16 -6.05 24.90
C ARG A 160 30.95 -4.76 25.11
N GLN A 161 30.33 -3.61 24.87
CA GLN A 161 30.94 -2.30 25.12
C GLN A 161 31.32 -2.15 26.60
N ARG A 162 30.41 -2.49 27.53
CA ARG A 162 30.68 -2.45 28.98
C ARG A 162 31.84 -3.36 29.39
N GLN A 163 31.90 -4.56 28.80
CA GLN A 163 32.99 -5.50 29.05
C GLN A 163 34.34 -4.92 28.57
N ALA A 164 34.40 -4.41 27.34
CA ALA A 164 35.60 -3.79 26.79
C ALA A 164 36.09 -2.59 27.63
N ILE A 165 35.16 -1.76 28.13
CA ILE A 165 35.48 -0.65 29.05
C ILE A 165 36.09 -1.18 30.35
N THR A 166 35.46 -2.19 30.97
CA THR A 166 35.92 -2.77 32.24
C THR A 166 37.30 -3.40 32.09
N ASP A 167 37.54 -4.10 30.98
CA ASP A 167 38.82 -4.73 30.68
C ASP A 167 39.92 -3.69 30.44
N GLY A 168 39.62 -2.62 29.69
CA GLY A 168 40.55 -1.50 29.51
C GLY A 168 40.87 -0.75 30.80
N LEU A 169 39.89 -0.55 31.69
CA LEU A 169 40.12 0.02 33.02
C LEU A 169 41.03 -0.87 33.88
N ARG A 170 40.82 -2.19 33.86
CA ARG A 170 41.67 -3.16 34.57
C ARG A 170 43.12 -3.09 34.08
N GLU A 171 43.31 -3.07 32.77
CA GLU A 171 44.63 -2.94 32.15
C GLU A 171 45.32 -1.63 32.55
N ASN A 172 44.57 -0.52 32.54
CA ASN A 172 45.08 0.78 32.99
C ASN A 172 45.53 0.74 34.46
N ILE A 173 44.75 0.13 35.36
CA ILE A 173 45.11 -0.01 36.78
C ILE A 173 46.41 -0.80 36.96
N LEU A 174 46.53 -1.95 36.27
CA LEU A 174 47.74 -2.78 36.33
C LEU A 174 48.97 -2.03 35.80
N ASN A 175 48.85 -1.38 34.64
CA ASN A 175 49.93 -0.62 34.02
C ASN A 175 50.40 0.56 34.89
N PHE A 176 49.49 1.24 35.57
CA PHE A 176 49.82 2.37 36.44
C PHE A 176 50.47 1.91 37.75
N SER A 177 49.97 0.83 38.35
CA SER A 177 50.52 0.23 39.57
C SER A 177 51.95 -0.28 39.39
N HIS A 178 52.32 -0.73 38.18
CA HIS A 178 53.68 -1.24 37.90
C HIS A 178 54.71 -0.15 37.57
N LYS A 179 54.28 1.05 37.14
CA LYS A 179 55.19 2.13 36.70
C LYS A 179 55.50 3.18 37.77
N VAL A 180 54.69 3.25 38.83
CA VAL A 180 54.83 4.25 39.90
C VAL A 180 54.88 3.54 41.25
N GLU A 181 56.08 3.37 41.81
CA GLU A 181 56.28 2.73 43.11
C GLU A 181 55.66 3.57 44.24
N GLY A 182 54.76 2.97 45.02
CA GLY A 182 54.18 3.56 46.23
C GLY A 182 52.70 3.97 46.15
N THR A 183 52.07 3.89 44.98
CA THR A 183 50.65 4.29 44.81
C THR A 183 49.71 3.15 45.20
N SER A 184 48.73 3.41 46.06
CA SER A 184 47.72 2.42 46.45
C SER A 184 46.69 2.23 45.33
N ALA A 185 46.18 1.01 45.14
CA ALA A 185 45.06 0.73 44.22
C ALA A 185 43.84 1.64 44.48
N LYS A 186 43.70 2.13 45.72
CA LYS A 186 42.68 3.09 46.13
C LYS A 186 42.86 4.47 45.48
N GLU A 187 44.08 4.98 45.41
CA GLU A 187 44.38 6.31 44.83
C GLU A 187 44.19 6.31 43.31
N VAL A 188 44.47 5.19 42.65
CA VAL A 188 44.20 5.00 41.21
C VAL A 188 42.69 4.95 40.95
N MET A 189 41.91 4.28 41.79
CA MET A 189 40.44 4.32 41.69
C MET A 189 39.88 5.73 41.92
N ASP A 190 40.37 6.45 42.93
CA ASP A 190 39.93 7.82 43.20
C ASP A 190 40.20 8.75 42.00
N LEU A 191 41.37 8.64 41.36
CA LEU A 191 41.68 9.37 40.13
C LEU A 191 40.75 9.00 38.97
N ILE A 192 40.47 7.70 38.77
CA ILE A 192 39.54 7.21 37.72
C ILE A 192 38.12 7.76 37.95
N MET A 193 37.63 7.76 39.19
CA MET A 193 36.31 8.32 39.53
C MET A 193 36.25 9.81 39.23
N ILE A 194 37.29 10.57 39.56
CA ILE A 194 37.37 12.01 39.24
C ILE A 194 37.34 12.22 37.72
N THR A 195 38.09 11.44 36.93
CA THR A 195 38.04 11.54 35.47
C THR A 195 36.67 11.16 34.90
N GLN A 196 36.02 10.09 35.39
CA GLN A 196 34.66 9.72 34.96
C GLN A 196 33.63 10.79 35.32
N TYR A 197 33.79 11.44 36.48
CA TYR A 197 32.95 12.56 36.87
C TYR A 197 33.08 13.74 35.88
N PHE A 198 34.29 14.08 35.44
CA PHE A 198 34.49 15.13 34.45
C PHE A 198 34.03 14.74 33.04
N ASP A 199 34.25 13.48 32.62
CA ASP A 199 33.76 12.98 31.32
C ASP A 199 32.23 12.97 31.27
N THR A 200 31.57 12.53 32.35
CA THR A 200 30.10 12.60 32.44
C THR A 200 29.59 14.04 32.39
N ILE A 201 30.26 14.99 33.07
CA ILE A 201 29.93 16.42 32.94
C ILE A 201 30.09 16.91 31.49
N LYS A 202 31.16 16.50 30.81
CA LYS A 202 31.44 16.88 29.42
C LYS A 202 30.40 16.32 28.45
N ASP A 203 30.04 15.05 28.57
CA ASP A 203 29.00 14.42 27.73
C ASP A 203 27.63 15.04 27.98
N LEU A 204 27.34 15.35 29.25
CA LEU A 204 26.11 16.01 29.66
C LEU A 204 26.03 17.46 29.13
N GLY A 205 27.17 18.16 29.07
CA GLY A 205 27.30 19.50 28.47
C GLY A 205 27.22 19.51 26.95
N ASN A 206 27.61 18.42 26.28
CA ASN A 206 27.51 18.28 24.81
C ASN A 206 26.13 17.80 24.33
N SER A 207 25.31 17.25 25.21
CA SER A 207 23.94 16.83 24.88
C SER A 207 23.00 18.05 24.83
N SER A 208 22.53 18.40 23.62
CA SER A 208 21.75 19.61 23.32
C SER A 208 20.35 19.69 23.97
N LYS A 209 19.92 18.67 24.73
CA LYS A 209 18.59 18.59 25.36
C LYS A 209 18.59 18.73 26.90
N ASN A 210 19.73 19.03 27.54
CA ASN A 210 19.78 19.12 29.00
C ASN A 210 19.44 20.53 29.52
N THR A 211 18.41 20.61 30.37
CA THR A 211 17.67 21.84 30.70
C THR A 211 18.20 22.64 31.90
N THR A 212 19.44 22.44 32.35
CA THR A 212 20.18 23.07 33.49
C THR A 212 20.59 22.03 34.54
N ILE A 213 21.90 21.92 34.81
CA ILE A 213 22.48 21.04 35.85
C ILE A 213 23.19 21.90 36.89
N PHE A 214 22.80 21.78 38.15
CA PHE A 214 23.43 22.46 39.27
C PHE A 214 24.58 21.62 39.79
N ILE A 215 25.83 22.08 39.59
CA ILE A 215 27.02 21.39 40.07
C ILE A 215 27.44 22.00 41.42
N PRO A 216 27.39 21.26 42.54
CA PRO A 216 27.91 21.74 43.81
C PRO A 216 29.43 21.85 43.73
N HIS A 217 29.95 23.07 43.74
CA HIS A 217 31.38 23.38 43.58
C HIS A 217 32.01 23.63 44.95
N GLY A 218 32.37 22.56 45.65
CA GLY A 218 33.03 22.65 46.95
C GLY A 218 33.98 21.47 47.15
N PRO A 219 35.24 21.69 47.58
CA PRO A 219 36.24 20.63 47.73
C PRO A 219 35.88 19.55 48.77
N GLY A 220 34.87 19.78 49.61
CA GLY A 220 34.32 18.77 50.53
C GLY A 220 33.34 17.78 49.87
N HIS A 221 32.69 18.15 48.76
CA HIS A 221 31.57 17.37 48.22
C HIS A 221 31.97 16.08 47.53
N VAL A 222 33.19 15.98 46.98
CA VAL A 222 33.71 14.72 46.42
C VAL A 222 33.91 13.68 47.53
N ARG A 223 34.35 14.12 48.72
CA ARG A 223 34.46 13.28 49.90
C ARG A 223 33.08 12.90 50.43
N ASP A 224 32.14 13.84 50.48
CA ASP A 224 30.75 13.56 50.88
C ASP A 224 30.07 12.53 49.97
N ILE A 225 30.26 12.63 48.64
CA ILE A 225 29.76 11.65 47.67
C ILE A 225 30.45 10.30 47.88
N GLY A 226 31.77 10.28 48.06
CA GLY A 226 32.53 9.07 48.34
C GLY A 226 32.09 8.37 49.64
N ASP A 227 31.78 9.15 50.69
CA ASP A 227 31.30 8.65 51.97
C ASP A 227 29.84 8.15 51.86
N GLN A 228 28.98 8.83 51.09
CA GLN A 228 27.61 8.38 50.82
C GLN A 228 27.55 7.08 50.02
N ILE A 229 28.37 6.93 48.97
CA ILE A 229 28.45 5.69 48.19
C ILE A 229 28.95 4.54 49.06
N ARG A 230 29.96 4.80 49.91
CA ARG A 230 30.53 3.78 50.80
C ARG A 230 29.53 3.34 51.88
N ASN A 231 28.80 4.27 52.49
CA ASN A 231 27.77 3.97 53.47
C ASN A 231 26.60 3.20 52.83
N GLY A 232 26.17 3.58 51.63
CA GLY A 232 25.14 2.85 50.89
C GLY A 232 25.54 1.42 50.54
N LEU A 233 26.81 1.18 50.16
CA LEU A 233 27.34 -0.17 49.93
C LEU A 233 27.46 -0.99 51.22
N MET A 234 27.89 -0.37 52.33
CA MET A 234 27.92 -1.02 53.64
C MET A 234 26.51 -1.40 54.12
N GLU A 235 25.54 -0.52 53.97
CA GLU A 235 24.13 -0.77 54.33
C GLU A 235 23.50 -1.86 53.45
N ALA A 236 23.80 -1.87 52.16
CA ALA A 236 23.40 -2.96 51.25
C ALA A 236 24.03 -4.31 51.64
N SER A 237 25.32 -4.32 52.02
CA SER A 237 25.99 -5.54 52.50
C SER A 237 25.44 -6.02 53.85
N SER A 238 25.01 -5.10 54.71
CA SER A 238 24.38 -5.40 56.00
C SER A 238 22.98 -5.99 55.82
N ALA A 239 22.21 -5.47 54.85
CA ALA A 239 20.90 -5.98 54.48
C ALA A 239 20.95 -7.39 53.88
N GLN A 240 22.05 -7.75 53.21
CA GLN A 240 22.28 -9.11 52.70
C GLN A 240 22.54 -10.14 53.81
N ILE A 241 23.14 -9.74 54.93
CA ILE A 241 23.43 -10.64 56.06
C ILE A 241 22.16 -10.93 56.87
N GLY A 242 21.21 -9.99 56.96
CA GLY A 242 19.95 -10.16 57.69
C GLY A 242 18.90 -11.05 57.02
N ASN A 243 19.08 -11.42 55.74
CA ASN A 243 18.05 -12.14 54.97
C ASN A 243 18.27 -13.67 54.93
N ASN A 244 19.36 -14.19 55.50
CA ASN A 244 19.69 -15.63 55.49
C ASN A 244 19.16 -16.40 56.71
N ASP A 245 18.63 -15.74 57.75
CA ASP A 245 18.19 -16.39 59.00
C ASP A 245 16.67 -16.70 59.05
N GLN A 246 15.92 -16.51 57.96
CA GLN A 246 14.44 -16.65 57.98
C GLN A 246 13.83 -17.68 57.00
N VAL A 247 14.61 -18.48 56.27
CA VAL A 247 14.04 -19.36 55.22
C VAL A 247 13.94 -20.85 55.59
N ASP A 248 14.50 -21.33 56.71
CA ASP A 248 14.66 -22.78 56.93
C ASP A 248 13.64 -23.47 57.87
N ILE A 249 12.48 -22.86 58.12
CA ILE A 249 11.40 -23.54 58.84
C ILE A 249 10.08 -23.25 58.13
N LEU A 250 9.66 -24.16 57.26
CA LEU A 250 8.26 -24.56 56.99
C LEU A 250 8.18 -25.29 55.63
N HIS A 251 8.61 -26.55 55.58
CA HIS A 251 7.99 -27.60 54.74
C HIS A 251 8.67 -28.95 55.02
N LEU A 252 8.02 -29.79 55.83
CA LEU A 252 8.16 -31.25 55.84
C LEU A 252 6.89 -31.81 56.52
N ASP A 253 6.17 -32.62 55.74
CA ASP A 253 5.07 -33.57 56.03
C ASP A 253 4.39 -33.60 57.41
#